data_AF-A0A941WQE2-F1
#
_entry.id   AF-A0A941WQE2-F1
#
_cell.length_a   1.000
_cell.length_b   1.000
_cell.length_c   1.000
_cell.angle_alpha   90.00
_cell.angle_beta   90.00
_cell.angle_gamma   90.00
#
_symmetry.space_group_name_H-M   'P 1'
#
loop_
_entity.id
_entity.type
_entity.pdbx_description
1 polymer ?
#
loop_
_entity_poly.entity_id
_entity_poly.type
_entity_poly.pdbx_seq_one_letter_code
_entity_poly.pdbx_strand_id
1 'polypeptide(L)'
;MKKTTKIKSSVLGFITSIIAFASKVNAADIVTEVQGGGEIQSSKLGQGLLNIIRDITGTIQWILPIVGVCFILFYVFKIMTGDEQDQQRYKKSIVKVLVCIVIGLLAVTIVNLVARYF
;
A
#
# COMPACT_ATOMS: atom_id res chain seq x y z
N MET A 1 -23.67 24.04 -18.89
CA MET A 1 -22.23 23.70 -18.81
C MET A 1 -21.81 23.55 -17.34
N LYS A 2 -22.10 22.41 -16.66
CA LYS A 2 -21.84 22.21 -15.20
C LYS A 2 -21.39 20.80 -14.78
N LYS A 3 -21.29 19.83 -15.69
CA LYS A 3 -21.02 18.41 -15.34
C LYS A 3 -19.55 18.06 -15.13
N THR A 4 -18.62 18.80 -15.73
CA THR A 4 -17.17 18.47 -15.70
C THR A 4 -16.50 18.79 -14.36
N THR A 5 -17.01 19.76 -13.59
CA THR A 5 -16.44 20.15 -12.28
C THR A 5 -16.69 19.12 -11.18
N LYS A 6 -17.84 18.42 -11.20
CA LYS A 6 -18.17 17.40 -10.18
C LYS A 6 -17.22 16.20 -10.21
N ILE A 7 -16.74 15.79 -11.38
CA ILE A 7 -15.86 14.62 -11.53
C ILE A 7 -14.47 14.92 -10.98
N LYS A 8 -13.94 16.14 -11.20
CA LYS A 8 -12.65 16.56 -10.63
C LYS A 8 -12.67 16.63 -9.11
N SER A 9 -13.76 17.12 -8.50
CA SER A 9 -13.89 17.17 -7.03
C SER A 9 -14.12 15.79 -6.41
N SER A 10 -14.80 14.87 -7.12
CA SER A 10 -15.05 13.51 -6.63
C SER A 10 -13.77 12.65 -6.63
N VAL A 11 -12.91 12.82 -7.63
CA VAL A 11 -11.59 12.14 -7.70
C VAL A 11 -10.62 12.74 -6.67
N LEU A 12 -10.62 14.07 -6.52
CA LEU A 12 -9.81 14.73 -5.49
C LEU A 12 -10.25 14.31 -4.08
N GLY A 13 -11.56 14.24 -3.83
CA GLY A 13 -12.11 13.72 -2.57
C GLY A 13 -11.75 12.26 -2.31
N PHE A 14 -11.68 11.42 -3.35
CA PHE A 14 -11.22 10.03 -3.23
C PHE A 14 -9.73 9.96 -2.87
N ILE A 15 -8.89 10.78 -3.53
CA ILE A 15 -7.45 10.88 -3.23
C ILE A 15 -7.24 11.40 -1.80
N THR A 16 -7.97 12.43 -1.36
CA THR A 16 -7.91 12.95 0.01
C THR A 16 -8.41 11.91 1.02
N SER A 17 -9.43 11.13 0.68
CA SER A 17 -9.91 10.03 1.54
C SER A 17 -8.91 8.89 1.66
N ILE A 18 -8.16 8.57 0.60
CA ILE A 18 -7.07 7.58 0.62
C ILE A 18 -5.89 8.11 1.44
N ILE A 19 -5.54 9.39 1.32
CA ILE A 19 -4.48 10.01 2.14
C ILE A 19 -4.90 10.05 3.61
N ALA A 20 -6.16 10.36 3.91
CA ALA A 20 -6.71 10.34 5.27
C ALA A 20 -6.77 8.91 5.84
N PHE A 21 -7.10 7.90 5.03
CA PHE A 21 -7.02 6.48 5.41
C PHE A 21 -5.57 6.04 5.65
N ALA A 22 -4.65 6.38 4.75
CA ALA A 22 -3.21 6.10 4.87
C ALA A 22 -2.63 6.72 6.16
N SER A 23 -3.07 7.92 6.51
CA SER A 23 -2.71 8.61 7.75
C SER A 23 -3.26 7.90 9.01
N LYS A 24 -4.39 7.18 8.90
CA LYS A 24 -4.96 6.37 9.98
C LYS A 24 -4.27 5.01 10.14
N VAL A 25 -3.63 4.49 9.10
CA VAL A 25 -2.79 3.26 9.20
C VAL A 25 -1.46 3.52 9.91
N ASN A 26 -1.18 4.77 10.28
CA ASN A 26 -0.02 5.18 11.07
C ASN A 26 -0.22 5.05 12.60
N ALA A 27 -1.32 4.48 13.06
CA ALA A 27 -1.42 4.04 14.44
C ALA A 27 -0.71 2.70 14.57
N ALA A 28 0.56 2.80 14.95
CA ALA A 28 1.41 1.75 15.48
C ALA A 28 0.71 1.00 16.62
N ASP A 29 -0.28 0.16 16.30
CA ASP A 29 -0.64 -0.93 17.17
C ASP A 29 0.49 -1.93 17.04
N ILE A 30 1.46 -1.76 17.94
CA ILE A 30 2.46 -2.75 18.31
C ILE A 30 1.65 -3.91 18.89
N VAL A 31 1.02 -4.69 18.01
CA VAL A 31 0.20 -5.81 18.43
C VAL A 31 1.14 -6.79 19.14
N THR A 32 0.77 -7.02 20.39
CA THR A 32 1.48 -7.85 21.37
C THR A 32 1.80 -9.23 20.81
N GLU A 33 3.00 -9.70 21.11
CA GLU A 33 3.53 -11.00 20.69
C GLU A 33 2.64 -12.13 21.22
N VAL A 34 2.23 -13.05 20.33
CA VAL A 34 1.52 -14.27 20.74
C VAL A 34 2.57 -15.24 21.26
N GLN A 35 2.58 -15.47 22.58
CA GLN A 35 3.42 -16.50 23.19
C GLN A 35 2.95 -17.89 22.71
N GLY A 36 3.72 -18.52 21.83
CA GLY A 36 3.38 -19.87 21.35
C GLY A 36 4.23 -20.50 20.25
N GLY A 37 5.25 -19.82 19.70
CA GLY A 37 6.13 -20.46 18.71
C GLY A 37 7.00 -21.52 19.39
N GLY A 38 6.90 -22.77 18.91
CA GLY A 38 7.64 -23.91 19.46
C GLY A 38 9.18 -23.76 19.35
N GLU A 39 9.92 -24.84 19.61
CA GLU A 39 11.40 -24.81 19.73
C GLU A 39 12.13 -24.15 18.53
N ILE A 40 11.53 -24.16 17.33
CA ILE A 40 12.08 -23.51 16.13
C ILE A 40 12.11 -21.97 16.27
N GLN A 41 11.13 -21.34 16.93
CA GLN A 41 11.11 -19.89 17.19
C GLN A 41 12.30 -19.48 18.06
N SER A 42 12.59 -20.28 19.09
CA SER A 42 13.70 -20.05 20.03
C SER A 42 15.09 -20.35 19.45
N SER A 43 15.15 -20.99 18.28
CA SER A 43 16.42 -21.31 17.63
C SER A 43 17.05 -20.08 16.99
N LYS A 44 18.40 -20.00 16.98
CA LYS A 44 19.12 -18.87 16.37
C LYS A 44 18.79 -18.67 14.88
N LEU A 45 18.52 -19.77 14.16
CA LEU A 45 18.12 -19.73 12.76
C LEU A 45 16.68 -19.21 12.59
N GLY A 46 15.75 -19.67 13.43
CA GLY A 46 14.36 -19.19 13.42
C GLY A 46 14.26 -17.70 13.75
N GLN A 47 14.96 -17.25 14.80
CA GLN A 47 15.00 -15.84 15.18
C GLN A 47 15.62 -14.96 14.08
N GLY A 48 16.70 -15.43 13.43
CA GLY A 48 17.34 -14.71 12.33
C GLY A 48 16.41 -14.54 11.12
N LEU A 49 15.69 -15.59 10.74
CA LEU A 49 14.72 -15.55 9.65
C LEU A 49 13.53 -14.64 9.99
N LEU A 50 13.00 -14.72 11.20
CA LEU A 50 11.90 -13.85 11.66
C LEU A 50 12.29 -12.38 11.63
N ASN A 51 13.51 -12.04 12.05
CA ASN A 51 13.99 -10.66 12.00
C ASN A 51 14.09 -10.14 10.56
N ILE A 52 14.63 -10.95 9.63
CA ILE A 52 14.67 -10.58 8.20
C ILE A 52 13.26 -10.37 7.65
N ILE A 53 12.31 -11.26 7.98
CA ILE A 53 10.92 -11.13 7.54
C ILE A 53 10.29 -9.86 8.11
N ARG A 54 10.50 -9.56 9.39
CA ARG A 54 9.98 -8.35 10.05
C ARG A 54 10.56 -7.09 9.42
N ASP A 55 11.87 -7.06 9.16
CA ASP A 55 12.55 -5.93 8.53
C ASP A 55 12.06 -5.71 7.10
N ILE A 56 11.97 -6.76 6.29
CA ILE A 56 11.45 -6.68 4.92
C ILE A 56 9.99 -6.23 4.93
N THR A 57 9.15 -6.84 5.76
CA THR A 57 7.71 -6.55 5.83
C THR A 57 7.48 -5.09 6.27
N GLY A 58 8.20 -4.64 7.31
CA GLY A 58 8.15 -3.25 7.77
C GLY A 58 8.65 -2.26 6.71
N THR A 59 9.74 -2.58 6.01
CA THR A 59 10.26 -1.74 4.92
C THR A 59 9.29 -1.67 3.75
N ILE A 60 8.71 -2.81 3.35
CA ILE A 60 7.74 -2.88 2.25
C ILE A 60 6.50 -2.05 2.58
N GLN A 61 6.00 -2.12 3.82
CA GLN A 61 4.82 -1.36 4.24
C GLN A 61 4.96 0.15 3.99
N TRP A 62 6.17 0.70 4.15
CA TRP A 62 6.47 2.11 3.88
C TRP A 62 6.79 2.40 2.41
N ILE A 63 7.53 1.52 1.74
CA ILE A 63 7.96 1.80 0.36
C ILE A 63 6.80 1.70 -0.64
N LEU A 64 5.84 0.82 -0.39
CA LEU A 64 4.72 0.53 -1.28
C LEU A 64 3.83 1.75 -1.54
N PRO A 65 3.37 2.52 -0.52
CA PRO A 65 2.61 3.75 -0.77
C PRO A 65 3.47 4.84 -1.42
N ILE A 66 4.75 4.99 -1.05
CA ILE A 66 5.65 6.00 -1.64
C ILE A 66 5.81 5.77 -3.15
N VAL A 67 6.18 4.54 -3.53
CA VAL A 67 6.32 4.14 -4.92
C VAL A 67 4.98 4.25 -5.66
N GLY A 68 3.88 3.84 -5.00
CA GLY A 68 2.52 3.97 -5.53
C GLY A 68 2.16 5.41 -5.90
N VAL A 69 2.46 6.37 -5.03
CA VAL A 69 2.24 7.81 -5.28
C VAL A 69 3.08 8.30 -6.47
N CYS A 70 4.35 7.91 -6.56
CA CYS A 70 5.22 8.27 -7.68
C CYS A 70 4.65 7.80 -9.04
N PHE A 71 4.15 6.56 -9.11
CA PHE A 71 3.51 6.04 -10.33
C PHE A 71 2.21 6.76 -10.66
N ILE A 72 1.39 7.06 -9.65
CA ILE A 72 0.14 7.82 -9.86
C ILE A 72 0.47 9.21 -10.41
N LEU A 73 1.43 9.92 -9.83
CA LEU A 73 1.86 11.24 -10.31
C LEU A 73 2.37 11.19 -11.75
N PHE A 74 3.19 10.20 -12.10
CA PHE A 74 3.66 10.00 -13.47
C PHE A 74 2.48 9.85 -14.47
N TYR A 75 1.50 9.01 -14.15
CA TYR A 75 0.32 8.83 -15.00
C TYR A 75 -0.56 10.08 -15.06
N VAL A 76 -0.67 10.82 -13.96
CA VAL A 76 -1.41 12.08 -13.92
C VAL A 76 -0.75 13.13 -14.82
N PHE A 77 0.58 13.25 -14.84
CA PHE A 77 1.28 14.12 -15.78
C PHE A 77 1.04 13.71 -17.23
N LYS A 78 1.08 12.40 -17.54
CA LYS A 78 0.76 11.87 -18.87
C LYS A 78 -0.68 12.14 -19.30
N ILE A 79 -1.63 12.15 -18.37
CA ILE A 79 -3.03 12.50 -18.66
C ILE A 79 -3.16 14.00 -19.00
N MET A 80 -2.38 14.88 -18.36
CA MET A 80 -2.46 16.31 -18.62
C MET A 80 -1.89 16.72 -19.98
N THR A 81 -0.91 15.98 -20.50
CA THR A 81 -0.18 16.32 -21.74
C THR A 81 -0.56 15.45 -22.94
N GLY A 82 -1.32 14.36 -22.74
CA GLY A 82 -1.68 13.42 -23.79
C GLY A 82 -3.06 13.62 -24.41
N ASP A 83 -3.26 13.04 -25.59
CA ASP A 83 -4.52 13.03 -26.34
C ASP A 83 -5.62 12.21 -25.63
N GLU A 84 -6.89 12.45 -25.97
CA GLU A 84 -8.04 11.85 -25.27
C GLU A 84 -8.00 10.32 -25.19
N GLN A 85 -7.49 9.64 -26.22
CA GLN A 85 -7.35 8.18 -26.22
C GLN A 85 -6.29 7.70 -25.20
N ASP A 86 -5.16 8.40 -25.12
CA ASP A 86 -4.09 8.10 -24.18
C ASP A 86 -4.53 8.39 -22.73
N GLN A 87 -5.28 9.47 -22.51
CA GLN A 87 -5.83 9.78 -21.20
C GLN A 87 -6.67 8.63 -20.62
N GLN A 88 -7.50 7.98 -21.45
CA GLN A 88 -8.33 6.85 -20.98
C GLN A 88 -7.49 5.62 -20.64
N ARG A 89 -6.39 5.39 -21.37
CA ARG A 89 -5.44 4.31 -21.07
C ARG A 89 -4.77 4.53 -19.71
N TYR A 90 -4.24 5.73 -19.47
CA TYR A 90 -3.55 6.04 -18.21
C TYR A 90 -4.49 6.06 -17.00
N LYS A 91 -5.76 6.48 -17.17
CA LYS A 91 -6.79 6.34 -16.12
C LYS A 91 -6.98 4.88 -15.69
N LYS A 92 -7.06 3.95 -16.65
CA LYS A 92 -7.14 2.51 -16.34
C LYS A 92 -5.87 2.00 -15.65
N SER A 93 -4.70 2.51 -16.03
CA SER A 93 -3.43 2.17 -15.36
C SER A 93 -3.39 2.65 -13.91
N ILE A 94 -3.90 3.84 -13.60
CA ILE A 94 -4.01 4.33 -12.20
C ILE A 94 -4.86 3.38 -11.35
N VAL A 95 -5.99 2.88 -11.87
CA VAL A 95 -6.82 1.90 -11.16
C VAL A 95 -6.03 0.61 -10.87
N LYS A 96 -5.24 0.13 -11.84
CA LYS A 96 -4.38 -1.05 -11.63
C LYS A 96 -3.34 -0.84 -10.53
N VAL A 97 -2.73 0.36 -10.46
CA VAL A 97 -1.78 0.71 -9.39
C VAL A 97 -2.48 0.72 -8.03
N LEU A 98 -3.68 1.31 -7.93
CA LEU A 98 -4.44 1.30 -6.68
C LEU A 98 -4.77 -0.12 -6.21
N VAL A 99 -5.20 -1.00 -7.12
CA VAL A 99 -5.45 -2.42 -6.81
C VAL A 99 -4.17 -3.11 -6.33
N CYS A 100 -3.03 -2.83 -6.98
CA CYS A 100 -1.73 -3.37 -6.57
C CYS A 100 -1.34 -2.94 -5.14
N ILE A 101 -1.58 -1.67 -4.78
CA ILE A 101 -1.29 -1.17 -3.42
C ILE A 101 -2.14 -1.91 -2.38
N VAL A 102 -3.43 -2.09 -2.64
CA VAL A 102 -4.34 -2.80 -1.73
C VAL A 102 -3.91 -4.25 -1.54
N ILE A 103 -3.64 -4.98 -2.62
CA ILE A 103 -3.20 -6.38 -2.56
C ILE A 103 -1.84 -6.49 -1.85
N GLY A 104 -0.92 -5.58 -2.12
CA GLY A 104 0.40 -5.54 -1.47
C GLY A 104 0.31 -5.32 0.03
N LEU A 105 -0.54 -4.39 0.49
CA LEU A 105 -0.77 -4.14 1.92
C LEU A 105 -1.45 -5.33 2.61
N LEU A 106 -2.37 -6.02 1.93
CA LEU A 106 -2.96 -7.26 2.45
C LEU A 106 -1.91 -8.36 2.61
N ALA A 107 -1.03 -8.55 1.62
CA ALA A 107 0.05 -9.53 1.70
C ALA A 107 1.00 -9.24 2.89
N VAL A 108 1.42 -7.98 3.05
CA VAL A 108 2.23 -7.52 4.19
C VAL A 108 1.55 -7.83 5.52
N THR A 109 0.24 -7.58 5.60
CA THR A 109 -0.55 -7.84 6.81
C THR A 109 -0.62 -9.33 7.14
N ILE A 110 -0.84 -10.19 6.14
CA ILE A 110 -0.85 -11.64 6.30
C ILE A 110 0.51 -12.15 6.78
N VAL A 111 1.61 -11.69 6.16
CA VAL A 111 2.97 -12.07 6.57
C VAL A 111 3.24 -11.66 8.01
N ASN A 112 2.85 -10.46 8.41
CA ASN A 112 3.01 -9.98 9.78
C ASN A 112 2.17 -10.82 10.78
N LEU A 113 0.96 -11.23 10.39
CA LEU A 113 0.11 -12.10 11.21
C LEU A 113 0.75 -13.49 11.41
N VAL A 114 1.27 -14.08 10.34
CA VAL A 114 1.96 -15.38 10.38
C VAL A 114 3.25 -15.30 11.20
N ALA A 115 4.05 -14.25 11.00
CA ALA A 115 5.28 -14.01 11.75
C ALA A 115 5.08 -13.75 13.24
N ARG A 116 3.85 -13.48 13.69
CA ARG A 116 3.51 -13.41 15.12
C ARG A 116 3.07 -14.75 15.70
N TYR A 117 2.54 -15.63 14.88
CA TYR A 117 2.13 -16.97 15.31
C TYR A 117 3.33 -17.91 15.46
N PHE A 118 4.35 -17.72 14.62
CA PHE A 118 5.62 -18.44 14.67
C PHE A 118 6.70 -17.70 15.45
#